data_AF-A0A8T1UDU9-F1
#
_entry.id   AF-A0A8T1UDU9-F1
#
_cell.length_a   1.000
_cell.length_b   1.000
_cell.length_c   1.000
_cell.angle_alpha   90.00
_cell.angle_beta   90.00
_cell.angle_gamma   90.00
#
_symmetry.space_group_name_H-M   'P 1'
#
loop_
_entity.id
_entity.type
_entity.pdbx_description
1 polymer ?
#
loop_
_entity_poly.entity_id
_entity_poly.type
_entity_poly.pdbx_seq_one_letter_code
_entity_poly.pdbx_strand_id
1 'polypeptide(L)'
;MGSRQPGGNVEKEISTYGEVSVATFSVQAKAWFDLRVMVNWIENSWKPNATVHSILILDSLKVHKMAEVVDALACTGTLVLFVPGGCTGAAQPLDVDVMAPLKQHICKCYSNRPSGKPRKITPVERRYDMSNRVIAAMEMIFKKTVSKVFHKAGPFVR
;
A
#
# COMPACT_ATOMS: atom_id res chain seq x y z
N MET A 1 9.71 25.29 -3.41
CA MET A 1 9.19 23.95 -3.74
C MET A 1 7.72 23.87 -3.37
N GLY A 2 6.86 23.33 -4.23
CA GLY A 2 5.44 23.15 -3.90
C GLY A 2 5.26 22.21 -2.69
N SER A 3 4.31 22.50 -1.80
CA SER A 3 4.17 21.75 -0.55
C SER A 3 3.81 20.28 -0.72
N ARG A 4 3.16 19.91 -1.85
CA ARG A 4 2.73 18.54 -2.22
C ARG A 4 3.62 17.92 -3.30
N GLN A 5 4.91 18.16 -3.23
CA GLN A 5 5.92 17.58 -4.13
C GLN A 5 6.79 16.59 -3.35
N PRO A 6 7.45 15.64 -4.02
CA PRO A 6 8.55 14.89 -3.43
C PRO A 6 9.56 15.83 -2.73
N GLY A 7 10.00 15.49 -1.53
CA GLY A 7 10.89 16.28 -0.67
C GLY A 7 10.26 17.52 -0.04
N GLY A 8 8.98 17.80 -0.32
CA GLY A 8 8.26 18.96 0.20
C GLY A 8 7.85 18.83 1.67
N ASN A 9 7.28 19.91 2.21
CA ASN A 9 6.86 19.97 3.62
C ASN A 9 5.85 18.87 3.99
N VAL A 10 4.96 18.49 3.08
CA VAL A 10 4.00 17.40 3.35
C VAL A 10 4.71 16.06 3.50
N GLU A 11 5.76 15.77 2.73
CA GLU A 11 6.47 14.48 2.85
C GLU A 11 7.22 14.39 4.18
N LYS A 12 7.88 15.48 4.59
CA LYS A 12 8.53 15.59 5.91
C LYS A 12 7.54 15.49 7.08
N GLU A 13 6.33 15.99 6.88
CA GLU A 13 5.27 15.93 7.87
C GLU A 13 4.73 14.51 8.00
N ILE A 14 4.34 13.86 6.90
CA ILE A 14 3.72 12.53 6.98
C ILE A 14 4.71 11.44 7.39
N SER A 15 6.01 11.64 7.19
CA SER A 15 7.04 10.71 7.68
C SER A 15 7.10 10.60 9.21
N THR A 16 6.43 11.48 9.95
CA THR A 16 6.36 11.41 11.43
C THR A 16 5.10 10.73 11.94
N TYR A 17 4.18 10.30 11.06
CA TYR A 17 2.86 9.84 11.46
C TYR A 17 2.80 8.40 11.96
N GLY A 18 3.88 7.64 11.82
CA GLY A 18 3.96 6.27 12.29
C GLY A 18 5.40 5.78 12.31
N GLU A 19 5.63 4.73 13.09
CA GLU A 19 6.89 4.00 13.05
C GLU A 19 7.12 3.40 11.66
N VAL A 20 8.35 3.46 11.17
CA VAL A 20 8.71 2.96 9.83
C VAL A 20 8.42 1.46 9.68
N SER A 21 8.46 0.71 10.78
CA SER A 21 8.09 -0.72 10.83
C SER A 21 6.59 -0.98 10.69
N VAL A 22 5.74 0.03 10.91
CA VAL A 22 4.28 -0.06 10.82
C VAL A 22 3.78 0.49 9.50
N ALA A 23 4.25 1.68 9.11
CA ALA A 23 3.81 2.35 7.90
C ALA A 23 4.92 3.20 7.29
N THR A 24 5.03 3.14 5.97
CA THR A 24 5.85 4.06 5.18
C THR A 24 4.94 4.99 4.38
N PHE A 25 5.43 6.18 4.10
CA PHE A 25 4.68 7.19 3.38
C PHE A 25 5.52 7.74 2.22
N SER A 26 4.87 8.12 1.13
CA SER A 26 5.50 8.81 0.02
C SER A 26 4.57 9.85 -0.56
N VAL A 27 5.13 10.98 -0.99
CA VAL A 27 4.40 12.02 -1.71
C VAL A 27 4.79 12.01 -3.18
N GLN A 28 3.80 12.12 -4.06
CA GLN A 28 3.99 12.32 -5.48
C GLN A 28 3.02 13.42 -5.93
N ALA A 29 3.45 14.32 -6.82
CA ALA A 29 2.71 15.54 -7.15
C ALA A 29 1.27 15.29 -7.66
N LYS A 30 1.04 14.16 -8.31
CA LYS A 30 -0.22 13.68 -8.84
C LYS A 30 -0.68 12.37 -8.17
N ALA A 31 -0.01 11.96 -7.09
CA ALA A 31 -0.24 10.70 -6.38
C ALA A 31 -0.14 9.43 -7.26
N TRP A 32 0.65 9.47 -8.35
CA TRP A 32 0.94 8.26 -9.14
C TRP A 32 1.98 7.37 -8.45
N PHE A 33 1.86 6.07 -8.67
CA PHE A 33 2.89 5.10 -8.31
C PHE A 33 3.94 5.07 -9.43
N ASP A 34 4.85 6.05 -9.44
CA ASP A 34 5.94 6.13 -10.42
C ASP A 34 7.18 5.35 -9.97
N LEU A 35 8.22 5.35 -10.79
CA LEU A 35 9.46 4.60 -10.51
C LEU A 35 10.08 4.99 -9.16
N ARG A 36 10.07 6.28 -8.80
CA ARG A 36 10.60 6.74 -7.52
C ARG A 36 9.80 6.13 -6.37
N VAL A 37 8.47 6.18 -6.44
CA VAL A 37 7.60 5.62 -5.41
C VAL A 37 7.79 4.10 -5.31
N MET A 38 7.90 3.39 -6.44
CA MET A 38 8.14 1.94 -6.47
C MET A 38 9.48 1.58 -5.83
N VAL A 39 10.57 2.25 -6.20
CA VAL A 39 11.89 2.00 -5.59
C VAL A 39 11.86 2.30 -4.08
N ASN A 40 11.25 3.41 -3.68
CA ASN A 40 11.10 3.75 -2.26
C ASN A 40 10.29 2.68 -1.49
N TRP A 41 9.26 2.11 -2.10
CA TRP A 41 8.49 1.01 -1.52
C TRP A 41 9.30 -0.29 -1.43
N ILE A 42 10.10 -0.61 -2.46
CA ILE A 42 10.99 -1.78 -2.42
C ILE A 42 11.96 -1.67 -1.25
N GLU A 43 12.64 -0.53 -1.11
CA GLU A 43 13.65 -0.33 -0.07
C GLU A 43 13.06 -0.34 1.34
N ASN A 44 11.96 0.39 1.57
CA ASN A 44 11.48 0.65 2.92
C ASN A 44 10.33 -0.25 3.37
N SER A 45 9.65 -0.93 2.45
CA SER A 45 8.48 -1.77 2.76
C SER A 45 8.68 -3.21 2.37
N TRP A 46 9.22 -3.49 1.18
CA TRP A 46 9.41 -4.88 0.75
C TRP A 46 10.64 -5.51 1.38
N LYS A 47 11.83 -4.93 1.20
CA LYS A 47 13.12 -5.47 1.68
C LYS A 47 13.12 -5.88 3.16
N PRO A 48 12.57 -5.09 4.11
CA PRO A 48 12.57 -5.47 5.52
C PRO A 48 11.72 -6.71 5.83
N ASN A 49 10.76 -7.04 4.96
CA ASN A 49 9.81 -8.13 5.14
C ASN A 49 10.09 -9.33 4.23
N ALA A 50 10.85 -9.13 3.15
CA ALA A 50 11.19 -10.18 2.21
C ALA A 50 12.23 -11.15 2.78
N THR A 51 12.03 -12.42 2.52
CA THR A 51 13.03 -13.48 2.68
C THR A 51 13.60 -13.89 1.31
N VAL A 52 14.72 -14.61 1.29
CA VAL A 52 15.43 -15.06 0.07
C VAL A 52 14.55 -15.90 -0.89
N HIS A 53 13.39 -16.41 -0.44
CA HIS A 53 12.47 -17.22 -1.25
C HIS A 53 11.06 -16.61 -1.28
N SER A 54 10.97 -15.29 -1.43
CA SER A 54 9.67 -14.58 -1.45
C SER A 54 9.06 -14.57 -2.83
N ILE A 55 7.73 -14.64 -2.90
CA ILE A 55 6.96 -14.44 -4.14
C ILE A 55 6.17 -13.14 -4.00
N LEU A 56 6.27 -12.27 -5.01
CA LEU A 56 5.50 -11.03 -5.09
C LEU A 56 4.60 -11.04 -6.33
N ILE A 57 3.29 -10.91 -6.12
CA ILE A 57 2.30 -10.86 -7.20
C ILE A 57 1.90 -9.40 -7.41
N LEU A 58 2.21 -8.85 -8.58
CA LEU A 58 1.88 -7.48 -8.97
C LEU A 58 0.87 -7.46 -10.11
N ASP A 59 0.10 -6.37 -10.19
CA ASP A 59 -0.69 -6.09 -11.38
C ASP A 59 0.21 -5.70 -12.58
N SER A 60 -0.40 -5.54 -13.74
CA SER A 60 0.32 -5.24 -14.99
C SER A 60 0.63 -3.75 -15.20
N LEU A 61 0.72 -2.94 -14.15
CA LEU A 61 1.08 -1.52 -14.26
C LEU A 61 2.48 -1.37 -14.90
N LYS A 62 2.65 -0.38 -15.80
CA LYS A 62 3.89 -0.20 -16.58
C LYS A 62 5.15 -0.12 -15.71
N VAL A 63 5.08 0.60 -14.59
CA VAL A 63 6.22 0.76 -13.68
C VAL A 63 6.67 -0.57 -13.07
N HIS A 64 5.74 -1.48 -12.78
CA HIS A 64 6.07 -2.78 -12.17
C HIS A 64 6.86 -3.69 -13.12
N LYS A 65 6.78 -3.45 -14.42
CA LYS A 65 7.45 -4.22 -15.47
C LYS A 65 8.75 -3.56 -15.97
N MET A 66 9.15 -2.43 -15.39
CA MET A 66 10.42 -1.80 -15.73
C MET A 66 11.58 -2.67 -15.26
N ALA A 67 12.65 -2.74 -16.04
CA ALA A 67 13.82 -3.57 -15.72
C ALA A 67 14.40 -3.20 -14.36
N GLU A 68 14.52 -1.91 -14.07
CA GLU A 68 15.05 -1.40 -12.80
C GLU A 68 14.25 -1.88 -11.59
N VAL A 69 12.93 -2.05 -11.73
CA VAL A 69 12.05 -2.54 -10.67
C VAL A 69 12.18 -4.05 -10.50
N VAL A 70 12.18 -4.79 -11.61
CA VAL A 70 12.32 -6.25 -11.59
C VAL A 70 13.69 -6.65 -11.05
N ASP A 71 14.76 -5.98 -11.46
CA ASP A 71 16.12 -6.22 -10.99
C ASP A 71 16.26 -5.89 -9.50
N ALA A 72 15.70 -4.76 -9.05
CA ALA A 72 15.72 -4.40 -7.63
C ALA A 72 15.01 -5.43 -6.74
N LEU A 73 13.90 -6.02 -7.21
CA LEU A 73 13.19 -7.11 -6.53
C LEU A 73 13.96 -8.43 -6.60
N ALA A 74 14.60 -8.74 -7.73
CA ALA A 74 15.43 -9.94 -7.85
C ALA A 74 16.61 -9.91 -6.86
N CYS A 75 17.22 -8.74 -6.63
CA CYS A 75 18.25 -8.55 -5.62
C CYS A 75 17.79 -8.84 -4.18
N THR A 76 16.48 -8.90 -3.92
CA THR A 76 15.92 -9.29 -2.61
C THR A 76 15.56 -10.77 -2.54
N GLY A 77 15.94 -11.58 -3.53
CA GLY A 77 15.54 -12.98 -3.64
C GLY A 77 14.04 -13.15 -3.94
N THR A 78 13.42 -12.17 -4.59
CA THR A 78 11.98 -12.20 -4.86
C THR A 78 11.68 -12.65 -6.27
N LEU A 79 10.85 -13.68 -6.40
CA LEU A 79 10.21 -14.07 -7.65
C LEU A 79 8.99 -13.18 -7.89
N VAL A 80 9.00 -12.42 -8.98
CA VAL A 80 7.88 -11.54 -9.36
C VAL A 80 6.95 -12.27 -10.33
N LEU A 81 5.66 -12.28 -10.00
CA LEU A 81 4.59 -12.77 -10.87
C LEU A 81 3.69 -11.60 -11.26
N PHE A 82 3.34 -11.51 -12.54
CA PHE A 82 2.43 -10.48 -13.03
C PHE A 82 1.05 -11.05 -13.31
N VAL A 83 0.03 -10.41 -12.76
CA VAL A 83 -1.36 -10.71 -13.10
C VAL A 83 -1.63 -10.28 -14.55
N PRO A 84 -2.20 -11.16 -15.40
CA PRO A 84 -2.57 -10.80 -16.76
C PRO A 84 -3.48 -9.56 -16.80
N GLY A 85 -3.33 -8.77 -17.87
CA GLY A 85 -4.14 -7.56 -18.04
C GLY A 85 -5.63 -7.87 -18.01
N GLY A 86 -6.39 -7.09 -17.22
CA GLY A 86 -7.84 -7.30 -17.04
C GLY A 86 -8.22 -8.37 -16.00
N CYS A 87 -7.25 -9.11 -15.44
CA CYS A 87 -7.52 -10.18 -14.47
C CYS A 87 -7.29 -9.79 -13.00
N THR A 88 -6.96 -8.52 -12.70
CA THR A 88 -6.67 -8.02 -11.35
C THR A 88 -7.73 -8.45 -10.32
N GLY A 89 -9.01 -8.20 -10.58
CA GLY A 89 -10.09 -8.54 -9.65
C GLY A 89 -10.34 -10.04 -9.46
N ALA A 90 -9.79 -10.91 -10.32
CA ALA A 90 -9.94 -12.36 -10.23
C ALA A 90 -8.68 -13.05 -9.69
N ALA A 91 -7.50 -12.49 -9.97
CA ALA A 91 -6.23 -13.17 -9.76
C ALA A 91 -5.22 -12.38 -8.91
N GLN A 92 -5.47 -11.11 -8.56
CA GLN A 92 -4.62 -10.41 -7.59
C GLN A 92 -5.16 -10.65 -6.18
N PRO A 93 -4.40 -11.28 -5.26
CA PRO A 93 -4.91 -11.58 -3.93
C PRO A 93 -5.41 -10.36 -3.16
N LEU A 94 -4.76 -9.21 -3.35
CA LEU A 94 -5.19 -7.96 -2.72
C LEU A 94 -6.62 -7.60 -3.14
N ASP A 95 -6.91 -7.58 -4.43
CA ASP A 95 -8.22 -7.19 -4.97
C ASP A 95 -9.30 -8.26 -4.82
N VAL A 96 -8.92 -9.55 -4.80
CA VAL A 96 -9.88 -10.64 -4.67
C VAL A 96 -10.63 -10.58 -3.34
N ASP A 97 -9.94 -10.45 -2.19
CA ASP A 97 -10.62 -10.52 -0.88
C ASP A 97 -10.02 -9.64 0.23
N VAL A 98 -8.93 -8.89 0.01
CA VAL A 98 -8.35 -8.03 1.06
C VAL A 98 -8.88 -6.59 0.95
N MET A 99 -9.03 -6.06 -0.26
CA MET A 99 -9.45 -4.67 -0.47
C MET A 99 -10.88 -4.39 0.02
N ALA A 100 -11.80 -5.34 -0.14
CA ALA A 100 -13.19 -5.18 0.29
C ALA A 100 -13.32 -4.98 1.83
N PRO A 101 -12.80 -5.88 2.70
CA PRO A 101 -12.85 -5.67 4.14
C PRO A 101 -12.04 -4.45 4.58
N LEU A 102 -10.89 -4.16 3.96
CA LEU A 102 -10.12 -2.96 4.27
C LEU A 102 -10.94 -1.68 4.05
N LYS A 103 -11.60 -1.54 2.89
CA LYS A 103 -12.48 -0.41 2.59
C LYS A 103 -13.62 -0.30 3.61
N GLN A 104 -14.22 -1.42 4.01
CA GLN A 104 -15.27 -1.44 5.03
C GLN A 104 -14.76 -0.95 6.39
N HIS A 105 -13.56 -1.37 6.82
CA HIS A 105 -12.95 -0.91 8.07
C HIS A 105 -12.65 0.59 8.03
N ILE A 106 -12.05 1.08 6.94
CA ILE A 106 -11.81 2.53 6.74
C ILE A 106 -13.13 3.30 6.83
N CYS A 107 -14.18 2.86 6.12
CA CYS A 107 -15.50 3.49 6.16
C CYS A 107 -16.09 3.54 7.58
N LYS A 108 -16.01 2.44 8.34
CA LYS A 108 -16.47 2.39 9.74
C LYS A 108 -15.75 3.41 10.62
N CYS A 109 -14.42 3.55 10.46
CA CYS A 109 -13.67 4.57 11.18
C CYS A 109 -14.18 5.99 10.88
N TYR A 110 -14.67 6.27 9.66
CA TYR A 110 -15.32 7.54 9.29
C TYR A 110 -16.73 7.71 9.84
N SER A 111 -17.52 6.65 9.88
CA SER A 111 -18.90 6.69 10.38
C SER A 111 -19.00 6.89 11.90
N ASN A 112 -18.00 6.48 12.68
CA ASN A 112 -17.97 6.65 14.14
C ASN A 112 -17.73 8.09 14.62
N ARG A 113 -17.85 9.09 13.73
CA ARG A 113 -17.70 10.49 14.12
C ARG A 113 -18.93 10.97 14.90
N PRO A 114 -18.75 11.66 16.03
CA PRO A 114 -19.87 12.17 16.81
C PRO A 114 -20.77 13.08 15.95
N SER A 115 -22.08 12.90 16.09
CA SER A 115 -23.09 13.75 15.46
C SER A 115 -23.01 15.17 16.00
N GLY A 116 -22.87 16.17 15.13
CA GLY A 116 -22.78 17.59 15.51
C GLY A 116 -22.23 18.47 14.38
N LYS A 117 -22.08 19.78 14.65
CA LYS A 117 -21.44 20.70 13.70
C LYS A 117 -20.00 20.22 13.43
N PRO A 118 -19.62 19.98 12.16
CA PRO A 118 -18.27 19.51 11.86
C PRO A 118 -17.24 20.56 12.29
N ARG A 119 -16.32 20.16 13.17
CA ARG A 119 -15.16 20.98 13.56
C ARG A 119 -14.39 21.36 12.29
N LYS A 120 -13.90 22.60 12.21
CA LYS A 120 -12.90 22.96 11.19
C LYS A 120 -11.61 22.19 11.47
N ILE A 121 -11.25 21.28 10.56
CA ILE A 121 -10.04 20.46 10.66
C ILE A 121 -9.00 21.04 9.69
N THR A 122 -7.79 21.26 10.19
CA THR A 122 -6.66 21.73 9.38
C THR A 122 -6.21 20.65 8.37
N PRO A 123 -5.49 21.02 7.29
CA PRO A 123 -4.96 20.02 6.36
C PRO A 123 -4.02 18.99 7.01
N VAL A 124 -3.26 19.39 8.04
CA VAL A 124 -2.34 18.52 8.80
C VAL A 124 -3.13 17.50 9.59
N GLU A 125 -4.05 17.96 10.45
CA GLU A 125 -4.93 17.06 11.23
C GLU A 125 -5.70 16.11 10.33
N ARG A 126 -6.17 16.57 9.16
CA ARG A 126 -6.88 15.71 8.22
C ARG A 126 -6.01 14.58 7.69
N ARG A 127 -4.74 14.86 7.35
CA ARG A 127 -3.80 13.83 6.87
C ARG A 127 -3.46 12.85 7.99
N TYR A 128 -3.16 13.36 9.18
CA TYR A 128 -2.86 12.54 10.35
C TYR A 128 -4.02 11.59 10.70
N ASP A 129 -5.24 12.13 10.79
CA ASP A 129 -6.45 11.34 11.02
C ASP A 129 -6.65 10.28 9.93
N MET A 130 -6.42 10.62 8.66
CA MET A 130 -6.56 9.68 7.54
C MET A 130 -5.53 8.55 7.64
N SER A 131 -4.27 8.86 7.91
CA SER A 131 -3.20 7.87 8.07
C SER A 131 -3.52 6.92 9.23
N ASN A 132 -3.90 7.43 10.40
CA ASN A 132 -4.25 6.61 11.55
C ASN A 132 -5.45 5.69 11.28
N ARG A 133 -6.45 6.17 10.54
CA ARG A 133 -7.61 5.35 10.15
C ARG A 133 -7.21 4.21 9.22
N VAL A 134 -6.31 4.45 8.27
CA VAL A 134 -5.82 3.41 7.35
C VAL A 134 -4.96 2.39 8.10
N ILE A 135 -4.08 2.83 8.99
CA ILE A 135 -3.26 1.94 9.83
C ILE A 135 -4.16 1.06 10.70
N ALA A 136 -5.08 1.67 11.46
CA ALA A 136 -6.02 0.93 12.29
C ALA A 136 -6.90 -0.03 11.48
N ALA A 137 -7.31 0.34 10.27
CA ALA A 137 -8.08 -0.54 9.40
C ALA A 137 -7.26 -1.74 8.88
N MET A 138 -5.97 -1.54 8.60
CA MET A 138 -5.06 -2.63 8.21
C MET A 138 -4.83 -3.62 9.37
N GLU A 139 -4.69 -3.14 10.61
CA GLU A 139 -4.54 -3.99 11.80
C GLU A 139 -5.75 -4.91 12.04
N MET A 140 -6.92 -4.54 11.54
CA MET A 140 -8.14 -5.37 11.61
C MET A 140 -8.16 -6.50 10.57
N ILE A 141 -7.24 -6.52 9.61
CA ILE A 141 -7.12 -7.59 8.61
C ILE A 141 -6.39 -8.78 9.21
N PHE A 142 -7.13 -9.83 9.57
CA PHE A 142 -6.56 -11.03 10.17
C PHE A 142 -5.69 -11.83 9.20
N LYS A 143 -4.61 -12.42 9.72
CA LYS A 143 -3.74 -13.37 9.00
C LYS A 143 -4.51 -14.46 8.25
N LYS A 144 -5.58 -15.00 8.86
CA LYS A 144 -6.45 -16.01 8.23
C LYS A 144 -7.10 -15.53 6.93
N THR A 145 -7.43 -14.24 6.82
CA THR A 145 -7.99 -13.63 5.61
C THR A 145 -6.93 -13.58 4.53
N VAL A 146 -5.72 -13.13 4.90
CA VAL A 146 -4.57 -13.07 3.99
C VAL A 146 -4.19 -14.46 3.47
N SER A 147 -4.08 -15.48 4.32
CA SER A 147 -3.71 -16.83 3.87
C SER A 147 -4.75 -17.45 2.94
N LYS A 148 -6.05 -17.28 3.22
CA LYS A 148 -7.12 -17.83 2.38
C LYS A 148 -7.17 -17.21 0.99
N VAL A 149 -6.81 -15.93 0.86
CA VAL A 149 -6.94 -15.26 -0.44
C VAL A 149 -5.98 -15.81 -1.49
N PHE A 150 -4.81 -16.32 -1.09
CA PHE A 150 -3.89 -16.97 -2.03
C PHE A 150 -4.47 -18.26 -2.61
N HIS A 151 -5.28 -19.01 -1.85
CA HIS A 151 -5.97 -20.18 -2.40
C HIS A 151 -7.11 -19.78 -3.35
N LYS A 152 -7.79 -18.66 -3.07
CA LYS A 152 -8.94 -18.20 -3.85
C LYS A 152 -8.54 -17.54 -5.18
N ALA A 153 -7.47 -16.73 -5.14
CA ALA A 153 -7.04 -15.95 -6.30
C ALA A 153 -6.33 -16.82 -7.37
N GLY A 154 -6.05 -18.09 -7.07
CA GLY A 154 -5.65 -19.11 -8.04
C GLY A 154 -4.32 -19.78 -7.73
N PRO A 155 -3.94 -20.83 -8.45
CA PRO A 155 -2.62 -21.42 -8.32
C PRO A 155 -1.56 -20.46 -8.88
N PHE A 156 -0.84 -19.79 -7.99
CA PHE A 156 0.28 -18.91 -8.34
C PHE A 156 1.60 -19.64 -8.55
N VAL A 157 1.65 -20.92 -8.17
CA VAL A 157 2.82 -21.78 -8.28
C VAL A 157 2.40 -22.97 -9.14
N ARG A 158 3.15 -23.22 -10.21
CA ARG A 158 3.09 -24.46 -10.98
C ARG A 158 4.06 -25.48 -10.37
#